data_AF-A0A257VCK1-F1
#
_entry.id   AF-A0A257VCK1-F1
#
_cell.length_a   1.000
_cell.length_b   1.000
_cell.length_c   1.000
_cell.angle_alpha   90.00
_cell.angle_beta   90.00
_cell.angle_gamma   90.00
#
_symmetry.space_group_name_H-M   'P 1'
#
loop_
_entity.id
_entity.type
_entity.pdbx_description
1 polymer ?
#
loop_
_entity_poly.entity_id
_entity_poly.type
_entity_poly.pdbx_seq_one_letter_code
_entity_poly.pdbx_strand_id
1 'polypeptide(L)'
;MCLTLALPGLAQLASNTSIVGNVADATGASISGAQVTALNQNTGETVTATSNDTGNYEFQFLKAGVYTVSVQKTGFSTSATKDINLSANQTVRSDFALKVGSVDTRVEVTADIPPIKTDEASMNEVISTKATAELPLNGRNPMRLAITTPGVILGARGTNNPGGGEAYIGAGLREITNSVSLDGVSIMSNLITTTTLRPSVDAIAEVQVQTGTYPAQYGGYLGVQVNMITKSGSNAFHGAAYEFLRNEKLDAKPFFLAQGRKKP
;
A
#
# COMPACT_ATOMS: atom_id res chain seq x y z
N MET A 1 28.66 -24.23 -17.39
CA MET A 1 27.34 -23.58 -17.51
C MET A 1 26.46 -24.17 -16.43
N CYS A 2 26.45 -23.55 -15.24
CA CYS A 2 25.75 -24.05 -14.06
C CYS A 2 24.38 -23.37 -14.01
N LEU A 3 23.31 -24.15 -14.21
CA LEU A 3 21.94 -23.68 -14.19
C LEU A 3 21.48 -23.61 -12.73
N THR A 4 21.56 -22.43 -12.12
CA THR A 4 21.03 -22.18 -10.78
C THR A 4 19.51 -22.09 -10.85
N LEU A 5 18.85 -23.12 -10.33
CA LEU A 5 17.41 -23.16 -10.12
C LEU A 5 17.07 -22.23 -8.94
N ALA A 6 16.55 -21.04 -9.21
CA ALA A 6 16.05 -20.14 -8.20
C ALA A 6 14.72 -20.69 -7.66
N LEU A 7 14.74 -21.28 -6.46
CA LEU A 7 13.50 -21.56 -5.74
C LEU A 7 12.80 -20.22 -5.45
N PRO A 8 11.50 -20.06 -5.73
CA PRO A 8 10.76 -18.91 -5.27
C PRO A 8 10.73 -18.96 -3.75
N GLY A 9 11.52 -18.10 -3.11
CA GLY A 9 11.40 -17.88 -1.67
C GLY A 9 9.97 -17.46 -1.38
N LEU A 10 9.33 -18.13 -0.42
CA LEU A 10 8.08 -17.66 0.17
C LEU A 10 8.39 -16.28 0.76
N ALA A 11 8.07 -15.22 0.03
CA ALA A 11 8.22 -13.87 0.51
C ALA A 11 7.35 -13.74 1.77
N GLN A 12 7.98 -13.60 2.92
CA GLN A 12 7.28 -13.28 4.16
C GLN A 12 6.73 -11.85 3.98
N LEU A 13 5.46 -11.75 3.62
CA LEU A 13 4.76 -10.47 3.55
C LEU A 13 4.58 -9.97 4.99
N ALA A 14 5.41 -9.01 5.39
CA ALA A 14 5.16 -8.18 6.56
C ALA A 14 4.11 -7.11 6.19
N SER A 15 2.92 -7.55 5.80
CA SER A 15 1.82 -6.68 5.40
C SER A 15 0.61 -6.93 6.28
N ASN A 16 0.14 -5.90 6.99
CA ASN A 16 -1.06 -6.00 7.84
C ASN A 16 -2.36 -5.71 7.07
N THR A 17 -2.31 -5.89 5.75
CA THR A 17 -3.49 -5.77 4.91
C THR A 17 -4.48 -6.87 5.26
N SER A 18 -5.70 -6.47 5.61
CA SER A 18 -6.73 -7.42 5.99
C SER A 18 -8.10 -7.01 5.48
N ILE A 19 -8.94 -8.03 5.25
CA ILE A 19 -10.36 -7.84 5.05
C ILE A 19 -11.06 -8.50 6.24
N VAL A 20 -11.87 -7.73 6.95
CA VAL A 20 -12.67 -8.19 8.09
C VAL A 20 -14.14 -7.96 7.79
N GLY A 21 -15.02 -8.63 8.51
CA GLY A 21 -16.44 -8.37 8.39
C GLY A 21 -17.30 -9.28 9.24
N ASN A 22 -18.58 -8.98 9.25
CA ASN A 22 -19.61 -9.79 9.90
C ASN A 22 -20.58 -10.35 8.86
N VAL A 23 -20.97 -11.61 9.04
CA VAL A 23 -22.04 -12.27 8.30
C VAL A 23 -23.26 -12.39 9.20
N ALA A 24 -24.33 -11.72 8.81
CA ALA A 24 -25.61 -11.74 9.50
C ALA A 24 -26.75 -12.11 8.53
N ASP A 25 -27.91 -12.50 9.06
CA ASP A 25 -29.13 -12.67 8.28
C ASP A 25 -29.90 -11.33 8.13
N ALA A 26 -31.02 -11.36 7.41
CA ALA A 26 -31.88 -10.19 7.21
C ALA A 26 -32.53 -9.65 8.52
N THR A 27 -32.51 -10.41 9.60
CA THR A 27 -33.00 -10.01 10.94
C THR A 27 -31.89 -9.42 11.83
N GLY A 28 -30.63 -9.48 11.37
CA GLY A 28 -29.45 -9.06 12.11
C GLY A 28 -28.85 -10.16 13.00
N ALA A 29 -29.32 -11.40 12.90
CA ALA A 29 -28.75 -12.52 13.64
C ALA A 29 -27.45 -13.00 12.98
N SER A 30 -26.40 -13.18 13.78
CA SER A 30 -25.09 -13.64 13.27
C SER A 30 -25.15 -15.06 12.71
N ILE A 31 -24.50 -15.28 11.57
CA ILE A 31 -24.44 -16.58 10.90
C ILE A 31 -23.06 -17.20 11.12
N SER A 32 -23.01 -18.27 11.92
CA SER A 32 -21.80 -19.08 12.13
C SER A 32 -21.59 -20.10 11.00
N GLY A 33 -20.33 -20.37 10.66
CA GLY A 33 -19.96 -21.40 9.70
C GLY A 33 -20.31 -21.07 8.25
N ALA A 34 -20.40 -19.80 7.89
CA ALA A 34 -20.51 -19.36 6.50
C ALA A 34 -19.13 -19.37 5.86
N GLN A 35 -19.01 -19.93 4.66
CA GLN A 35 -17.77 -19.94 3.90
C GLN A 35 -17.62 -18.60 3.18
N VAL A 36 -16.54 -17.89 3.50
CA VAL A 36 -16.18 -16.62 2.90
C VAL A 36 -14.96 -16.84 2.01
N THR A 37 -15.02 -16.37 0.78
CA THR A 37 -13.94 -16.48 -0.22
C THR A 37 -13.58 -15.10 -0.74
N ALA A 38 -12.33 -14.70 -0.53
CA ALA A 38 -11.72 -13.51 -1.11
C ALA A 38 -10.92 -13.90 -2.36
N LEU A 39 -11.27 -13.32 -3.51
CA LEU A 39 -10.60 -13.50 -4.79
C LEU A 39 -9.89 -12.22 -5.18
N ASN A 40 -8.56 -12.25 -5.33
CA ASN A 40 -7.80 -11.17 -5.93
C ASN A 40 -8.06 -11.17 -7.45
N GLN A 41 -8.66 -10.11 -7.98
CA GLN A 41 -9.05 -10.02 -9.39
C GLN A 41 -7.84 -9.94 -10.34
N ASN A 42 -6.69 -9.45 -9.86
CA ASN A 42 -5.50 -9.24 -10.68
C ASN A 42 -4.64 -10.51 -10.82
N THR A 43 -4.57 -11.32 -9.75
CA THR A 43 -3.73 -12.52 -9.70
C THR A 43 -4.53 -13.82 -9.79
N GLY A 44 -5.84 -13.78 -9.55
CA GLY A 44 -6.68 -14.97 -9.43
C GLY A 44 -6.47 -15.74 -8.13
N GLU A 45 -5.65 -15.22 -7.20
CA GLU A 45 -5.39 -15.83 -5.89
C GLU A 45 -6.67 -15.84 -5.06
N THR A 46 -7.01 -16.99 -4.50
CA THR A 46 -8.19 -17.16 -3.65
C THR A 46 -7.78 -17.53 -2.23
N VAL A 47 -8.37 -16.85 -1.25
CA VAL A 47 -8.22 -17.13 0.17
C VAL A 47 -9.61 -17.41 0.72
N THR A 48 -9.74 -18.47 1.51
CA THR A 48 -11.02 -18.87 2.12
C THR A 48 -10.92 -18.80 3.63
N ALA A 49 -12.01 -18.39 4.26
CA ALA A 49 -12.20 -18.33 5.70
C ALA A 49 -13.62 -18.76 6.04
N THR A 50 -13.86 -19.08 7.31
CA THR A 50 -15.18 -19.46 7.81
C THR A 50 -15.58 -18.51 8.91
N SER A 51 -16.84 -18.04 8.90
CA SER A 51 -17.35 -17.19 9.98
C SER A 51 -17.41 -17.94 11.31
N ASN A 52 -17.06 -17.26 12.40
CA ASN A 52 -17.10 -17.80 13.76
C ASN A 52 -18.52 -17.73 14.37
N ASP A 53 -18.65 -18.12 15.65
CA ASP A 53 -19.93 -18.14 16.37
C ASP A 53 -20.62 -16.78 16.51
N THR A 54 -19.85 -15.70 16.40
CA THR A 54 -20.36 -14.31 16.37
C THR A 54 -20.59 -13.78 14.95
N GLY A 55 -20.48 -14.64 13.93
CA GLY A 55 -20.62 -14.29 12.51
C GLY A 55 -19.41 -13.54 11.92
N ASN A 56 -18.36 -13.31 12.71
CA ASN A 56 -17.19 -12.56 12.26
C ASN A 56 -16.26 -13.45 11.44
N TYR A 57 -15.64 -12.86 10.41
CA TYR A 57 -14.58 -13.47 9.62
C TYR A 57 -13.42 -12.48 9.42
N GLU A 58 -12.23 -13.02 9.17
CA GLU A 58 -11.06 -12.22 8.85
C GLU A 58 -10.16 -12.91 7.82
N PHE A 59 -9.55 -12.11 6.97
CA PHE A 59 -8.45 -12.46 6.09
C PHE A 59 -7.26 -11.59 6.47
N GLN A 60 -6.16 -12.20 6.88
CA GLN A 60 -4.93 -11.48 7.24
C GLN A 60 -3.85 -11.70 6.18
N PHE A 61 -2.88 -10.78 6.12
CA PHE A 61 -1.71 -10.84 5.24
C PHE A 61 -2.06 -10.88 3.74
N LEU A 62 -3.14 -10.20 3.34
CA LEU A 62 -3.51 -10.08 1.93
C LEU A 62 -2.51 -9.18 1.18
N LYS A 63 -2.32 -9.43 -0.11
CA LYS A 63 -1.59 -8.49 -0.97
C LYS A 63 -2.49 -7.29 -1.29
N ALA A 64 -1.90 -6.13 -1.52
CA ALA A 64 -2.67 -4.99 -2.04
C ALA A 64 -3.25 -5.33 -3.43
N GLY A 65 -4.48 -4.91 -3.70
CA GLY A 65 -5.15 -5.19 -4.96
C GLY A 65 -6.67 -5.01 -4.90
N VAL A 66 -7.34 -5.41 -5.99
CA VAL A 66 -8.80 -5.38 -6.08
C VAL A 66 -9.34 -6.77 -5.78
N TYR A 67 -10.25 -6.85 -4.80
CA TYR A 67 -10.81 -8.11 -4.32
C TYR A 67 -12.30 -8.22 -4.61
N THR A 68 -12.74 -9.44 -4.90
CA THR A 68 -14.14 -9.86 -4.81
C THR A 68 -14.28 -10.74 -3.58
N VAL A 69 -15.15 -10.37 -2.64
CA VAL A 69 -15.45 -11.19 -1.47
C VAL A 69 -16.83 -11.81 -1.63
N SER A 70 -16.93 -13.12 -1.46
CA SER A 70 -18.17 -13.88 -1.61
C SER A 70 -18.44 -14.72 -0.37
N VAL A 71 -19.71 -14.83 0.01
CA VAL A 71 -20.16 -15.57 1.18
C VAL A 71 -21.20 -16.61 0.76
N GLN A 72 -21.01 -17.84 1.22
CA GLN A 72 -21.88 -18.98 0.95
C GLN A 72 -22.21 -19.72 2.25
N LYS A 73 -23.50 -20.02 2.44
CA LYS A 73 -23.99 -20.84 3.55
C LYS A 73 -25.21 -21.64 3.09
N THR A 74 -25.24 -22.93 3.41
CA THR A 74 -26.41 -23.78 3.14
C THR A 74 -27.68 -23.19 3.77
N GLY A 75 -28.74 -23.07 2.97
CA GLY A 75 -30.01 -22.45 3.38
C GLY A 75 -30.10 -20.93 3.16
N PHE A 76 -29.02 -20.31 2.66
CA PHE A 76 -28.96 -18.90 2.31
C PHE A 76 -28.54 -18.73 0.84
N SER A 77 -28.97 -17.61 0.24
CA SER A 77 -28.49 -17.17 -1.07
C SER A 77 -27.04 -16.68 -0.99
N THR A 78 -26.27 -16.96 -2.05
CA THR A 78 -24.89 -16.51 -2.18
C THR A 78 -24.85 -14.99 -2.31
N SER A 79 -24.02 -14.31 -1.52
CA SER A 79 -23.79 -12.87 -1.64
C SER A 79 -22.35 -12.59 -2.03
N ALA A 80 -22.11 -11.63 -2.91
CA ALA A 80 -20.77 -11.22 -3.29
C ALA A 80 -20.65 -9.69 -3.38
N THR A 81 -19.58 -9.15 -2.83
CA THR A 81 -19.18 -7.75 -2.99
C THR A 81 -17.98 -7.70 -3.93
N LYS A 82 -18.13 -7.01 -5.06
CA LYS A 82 -17.06 -6.83 -6.05
C LYS A 82 -16.35 -5.49 -5.86
N ASP A 83 -15.15 -5.43 -6.44
CA ASP A 83 -14.36 -4.21 -6.60
C ASP A 83 -13.93 -3.55 -5.29
N ILE A 84 -13.68 -4.37 -4.27
CA ILE A 84 -13.10 -3.91 -3.00
C ILE A 84 -11.64 -3.54 -3.25
N ASN A 85 -11.34 -2.24 -3.26
CA ASN A 85 -9.98 -1.75 -3.40
C ASN A 85 -9.27 -1.82 -2.05
N LEU A 86 -8.23 -2.63 -1.98
CA LEU A 86 -7.47 -2.92 -0.77
C LEU A 86 -6.03 -2.42 -0.94
N SER A 87 -5.72 -1.26 -0.34
CA SER A 87 -4.33 -0.77 -0.24
C SER A 87 -3.54 -1.58 0.78
N ALA A 88 -2.20 -1.57 0.70
CA ALA A 88 -1.39 -2.33 1.64
C ALA A 88 -1.54 -1.79 3.07
N ASN A 89 -1.33 -2.63 4.08
CA ASN A 89 -1.46 -2.27 5.50
C ASN A 89 -2.79 -1.59 5.86
N GLN A 90 -3.83 -1.78 5.04
CA GLN A 90 -5.17 -1.30 5.32
C GLN A 90 -6.02 -2.47 5.78
N THR A 91 -6.80 -2.24 6.83
CA THR A 91 -7.96 -3.07 7.15
C THR A 91 -9.21 -2.50 6.48
N VAL A 92 -9.88 -3.32 5.66
CA VAL A 92 -11.18 -2.98 5.06
C VAL A 92 -12.27 -3.86 5.65
N ARG A 93 -13.36 -3.24 6.09
CA ARG A 93 -14.54 -3.93 6.58
C ARG A 93 -15.56 -4.16 5.47
N SER A 94 -16.04 -5.39 5.31
CA SER A 94 -17.08 -5.77 4.35
C SER A 94 -18.12 -6.66 5.03
N ASP A 95 -19.19 -6.07 5.53
CA ASP A 95 -20.26 -6.84 6.16
C ASP A 95 -21.24 -7.40 5.12
N PHE A 96 -21.81 -8.57 5.41
CA PHE A 96 -22.75 -9.27 4.54
C PHE A 96 -24.05 -9.57 5.27
N ALA A 97 -25.18 -9.20 4.66
CA ALA A 97 -26.51 -9.58 5.09
C ALA A 97 -27.08 -10.65 4.15
N LEU A 98 -27.05 -11.91 4.57
CA LEU A 98 -27.54 -13.03 3.77
C LEU A 98 -29.06 -13.11 3.83
N LYS A 99 -29.68 -13.35 2.66
CA LYS A 99 -31.10 -13.64 2.53
C LYS A 99 -31.32 -15.14 2.54
N VAL A 100 -32.38 -15.60 3.20
CA VAL A 100 -32.81 -17.01 3.16
C VAL A 100 -33.15 -17.37 1.71
N GLY A 101 -32.61 -18.48 1.22
CA GLY A 101 -32.76 -18.90 -0.16
C GLY A 101 -31.85 -20.07 -0.54
N SER A 102 -31.88 -20.50 -1.80
CA SER A 102 -30.94 -21.51 -2.30
C SER A 102 -29.61 -20.87 -2.73
N VAL A 103 -28.54 -21.67 -2.70
CA VAL A 103 -27.18 -21.28 -3.12
C VAL A 103 -27.15 -20.78 -4.58
N ASP A 104 -28.07 -21.24 -5.41
CA ASP A 104 -28.21 -20.85 -6.83
C ASP A 104 -28.62 -19.39 -7.04
N THR A 105 -29.15 -18.73 -6.01
CA THR A 105 -29.49 -17.29 -6.09
C THR A 105 -28.29 -16.46 -5.67
N ARG A 106 -27.77 -15.62 -6.57
CA ARG A 106 -26.60 -14.76 -6.35
C ARG A 106 -27.01 -13.29 -6.24
N VAL A 107 -26.66 -12.65 -5.14
CA VAL A 107 -26.76 -11.19 -4.96
C VAL A 107 -25.37 -10.61 -5.14
N GLU A 108 -25.24 -9.63 -6.04
CA GLU A 108 -23.98 -8.96 -6.31
C GLU A 108 -24.10 -7.48 -5.96
N VAL A 109 -23.19 -7.01 -5.11
CA VAL A 109 -23.09 -5.60 -4.72
C VAL A 109 -21.75 -5.08 -5.25
N THR A 110 -21.78 -4.00 -6.01
CA THR A 110 -20.57 -3.30 -6.45
C THR A 110 -20.20 -2.26 -5.40
N ALA A 111 -18.94 -2.27 -4.95
CA ALA A 111 -18.44 -1.28 -4.00
C ALA A 111 -18.22 0.09 -4.68
N ASP A 112 -19.29 0.88 -4.84
CA ASP A 112 -19.19 2.22 -5.46
C ASP A 112 -18.70 3.32 -4.49
N ILE A 113 -18.61 3.03 -3.18
CA ILE A 113 -18.20 3.99 -2.15
C ILE A 113 -16.86 3.55 -1.56
N PRO A 114 -15.80 4.39 -1.60
CA PRO A 114 -14.54 4.08 -0.94
C PRO A 114 -14.80 3.79 0.55
N PRO A 115 -14.40 2.61 1.09
CA PRO A 115 -14.63 2.29 2.47
C PRO A 115 -13.92 3.31 3.37
N ILE A 116 -14.68 4.02 4.20
CA ILE A 116 -14.11 4.86 5.26
C ILE A 116 -13.42 3.94 6.25
N LYS A 117 -12.16 4.24 6.61
CA LYS A 117 -11.41 3.49 7.62
C LYS A 117 -12.01 3.76 9.00
N THR A 118 -13.01 2.98 9.42
CA THR A 118 -13.62 3.12 10.75
C THR A 118 -12.86 2.37 11.85
N ASP A 119 -11.99 1.43 11.47
CA ASP A 119 -11.29 0.52 12.40
C ASP A 119 -9.86 0.96 12.74
N GLU A 120 -9.34 2.01 12.09
CA GLU A 120 -7.99 2.56 12.33
C GLU A 120 -8.07 4.01 12.86
N ALA A 121 -7.44 4.26 14.02
CA ALA A 121 -7.35 5.61 14.60
C ALA A 121 -6.17 6.45 14.04
N SER A 122 -5.53 6.01 12.96
CA SER A 122 -4.31 6.63 12.41
C SER A 122 -4.59 7.56 11.22
N MET A 123 -3.85 8.68 11.17
CA MET A 123 -3.84 9.59 10.01
C MET A 123 -2.88 9.05 8.94
N ASN A 124 -3.47 8.37 7.96
CA ASN A 124 -2.75 7.68 6.88
C ASN A 124 -3.12 8.32 5.53
N GLU A 125 -2.13 8.87 4.83
CA GLU A 125 -2.26 9.34 3.45
C GLU A 125 -1.72 8.26 2.51
N VAL A 126 -2.50 7.83 1.51
CA VAL A 126 -2.07 6.86 0.50
C VAL A 126 -1.95 7.55 -0.84
N ILE A 127 -0.72 7.66 -1.33
CA ILE A 127 -0.42 8.23 -2.64
C ILE A 127 -0.44 7.08 -3.64
N SER A 128 -1.46 7.09 -4.51
CA SER A 128 -1.73 6.01 -5.46
C SER A 128 -0.66 5.86 -6.54
N THR A 129 -0.68 4.73 -7.24
CA THR A 129 0.19 4.44 -8.39
C THR A 129 0.13 5.51 -9.47
N LYS A 130 -1.08 6.02 -9.72
CA LYS A 130 -1.31 7.07 -10.73
C LYS A 130 -0.60 8.36 -10.33
N ALA A 131 -0.79 8.82 -9.09
CA ALA A 131 -0.08 9.98 -8.58
C ALA A 131 1.43 9.77 -8.58
N THR A 132 1.89 8.56 -8.24
CA THR A 132 3.31 8.20 -8.26
C THR A 132 3.93 8.28 -9.65
N ALA A 133 3.18 7.90 -10.70
CA ALA A 133 3.64 7.92 -12.08
C ALA A 133 3.47 9.28 -12.78
N GLU A 134 2.41 10.03 -12.46
CA GLU A 134 2.04 11.25 -13.18
C GLU A 134 2.59 12.53 -12.53
N LEU A 135 2.92 12.51 -11.23
CA LEU A 135 3.47 13.69 -10.58
C LEU A 135 4.91 13.96 -11.06
N PRO A 136 5.26 15.22 -11.37
CA PRO A 136 6.59 15.58 -11.82
C PRO A 136 7.59 15.41 -10.67
N LEU A 137 8.18 14.23 -10.58
CA LEU A 137 9.18 13.89 -9.57
C LEU A 137 10.57 14.30 -10.05
N ASN A 138 11.13 15.33 -9.43
CA ASN A 138 12.52 15.72 -9.71
C ASN A 138 13.46 14.54 -9.40
N GLY A 139 14.17 14.09 -10.43
CA GLY A 139 15.04 12.93 -10.40
C GLY A 139 14.32 11.58 -10.46
N ARG A 140 12.98 11.49 -10.43
CA ARG A 140 12.18 10.26 -10.21
C ARG A 140 12.39 9.66 -8.83
N ASN A 141 12.19 10.46 -7.77
CA ASN A 141 12.33 9.97 -6.39
C ASN A 141 10.94 9.74 -5.79
N PRO A 142 10.45 8.49 -5.62
CA PRO A 142 9.12 8.24 -5.07
C PRO A 142 9.00 8.74 -3.62
N MET A 143 10.13 8.83 -2.91
CA MET A 143 10.24 9.36 -1.56
C MET A 143 9.77 10.83 -1.47
N ARG A 144 9.95 11.62 -2.53
CA ARG A 144 9.48 13.01 -2.58
C ARG A 144 7.98 13.15 -2.73
N LEU A 145 7.24 12.06 -2.90
CA LEU A 145 5.79 12.11 -2.77
C LEU A 145 5.38 12.31 -1.32
N ALA A 146 6.20 11.90 -0.34
CA ALA A 146 5.84 12.05 1.07
C ALA A 146 5.63 13.51 1.51
N ILE A 147 6.26 14.48 0.82
CA ILE A 147 6.09 15.92 1.11
C ILE A 147 4.83 16.51 0.48
N THR A 148 4.08 15.76 -0.33
CA THR A 148 2.73 16.19 -0.76
C THR A 148 1.70 15.96 0.34
N THR A 149 2.02 15.13 1.34
CA THR A 149 1.18 14.93 2.52
C THR A 149 1.23 16.18 3.42
N PRO A 150 0.07 16.72 3.84
CA PRO A 150 0.02 17.87 4.75
C PRO A 150 0.83 17.63 6.03
N GLY A 151 1.61 18.62 6.44
CA GLY A 151 2.40 18.55 7.68
C GLY A 151 3.72 17.77 7.56
N VAL A 152 4.11 17.34 6.36
CA VAL A 152 5.42 16.72 6.08
C VAL A 152 6.28 17.67 5.25
N ILE A 153 7.49 17.98 5.73
CA ILE A 153 8.49 18.76 5.01
C ILE A 153 9.81 17.99 4.90
N LEU A 154 10.69 18.37 3.95
CA LEU A 154 12.01 17.75 3.83
C LEU A 154 12.94 18.22 4.96
N GLY A 155 13.60 17.26 5.60
CA GLY A 155 14.67 17.51 6.56
C GLY A 155 15.98 17.87 5.86
N ALA A 156 16.80 18.71 6.50
CA ALA A 156 18.06 19.20 5.93
C ALA A 156 19.10 18.10 5.65
N ARG A 157 18.95 16.90 6.24
CA ARG A 157 19.86 15.76 6.07
C ARG A 157 19.65 14.98 4.77
N GLY A 158 18.50 15.14 4.10
CA GLY A 158 18.15 14.38 2.88
C GLY A 158 18.69 14.98 1.57
N THR A 159 19.11 16.25 1.56
CA THR A 159 19.35 17.00 0.32
C THR A 159 20.72 16.75 -0.33
N ASN A 160 21.71 16.23 0.42
CA ASN A 160 23.10 16.08 -0.03
C ASN A 160 23.73 14.71 0.31
N ASN A 161 22.91 13.69 0.58
CA ASN A 161 23.44 12.38 0.97
C ASN A 161 23.87 11.57 -0.28
N PRO A 162 25.12 11.06 -0.35
CA PRO A 162 25.61 10.28 -1.50
C PRO A 162 24.76 9.03 -1.81
N GLY A 163 24.03 8.50 -0.82
CA GLY A 163 23.09 7.38 -0.98
C GLY A 163 21.71 7.75 -1.54
N GLY A 164 21.44 9.04 -1.81
CA GLY A 164 20.18 9.48 -2.41
C GLY A 164 18.94 9.35 -1.51
N GLY A 165 19.13 9.13 -0.20
CA GLY A 165 18.05 9.02 0.77
C GLY A 165 17.49 10.37 1.20
N GLU A 166 16.17 10.41 1.38
CA GLU A 166 15.46 11.58 1.90
C GLU A 166 15.32 11.50 3.44
N ALA A 167 15.13 12.65 4.06
CA ALA A 167 14.75 12.78 5.46
C ALA A 167 13.54 13.71 5.54
N TYR A 168 12.67 13.51 6.52
CA TYR A 168 11.42 14.27 6.64
C TYR A 168 11.36 15.01 7.97
N ILE A 169 10.45 15.95 8.14
CA ILE A 169 10.08 16.53 9.42
C ILE A 169 8.57 16.58 9.39
N GLY A 170 7.93 16.06 10.42
CA GLY A 170 6.47 16.03 10.51
C GLY A 170 6.01 15.66 11.91
N ALA A 171 4.72 15.88 12.18
CA ALA A 171 4.11 15.67 13.49
C ALA A 171 4.84 16.40 14.65
N GLY A 172 5.53 17.51 14.36
CA GLY A 172 6.27 18.30 15.36
C GLY A 172 7.61 17.70 15.81
N LEU A 173 8.10 16.65 15.15
CA LEU A 173 9.31 15.93 15.56
C LEU A 173 10.49 16.13 14.59
N ARG A 174 11.69 15.74 15.04
CA ARG A 174 12.95 15.93 14.28
C ARG A 174 13.09 14.92 13.15
N GLU A 175 13.97 15.22 12.20
CA GLU A 175 14.17 14.37 11.03
C GLU A 175 14.77 12.99 11.31
N ILE A 176 15.37 12.80 12.49
CA ILE A 176 15.94 11.54 12.97
C ILE A 176 14.92 10.63 13.66
N THR A 177 13.68 11.11 13.89
CA THR A 177 12.63 10.32 14.54
C THR A 177 11.63 9.76 13.53
N ASN A 178 11.99 9.72 12.26
CA ASN A 178 11.17 9.15 11.19
C ASN A 178 11.65 7.76 10.83
N SER A 179 10.78 6.98 10.22
CA SER A 179 11.16 5.70 9.63
C SER A 179 10.64 5.59 8.21
N VAL A 180 11.45 4.95 7.39
CA VAL A 180 11.14 4.68 6.00
C VAL A 180 11.33 3.20 5.74
N SER A 181 10.31 2.56 5.20
CA SER A 181 10.28 1.15 4.86
C SER A 181 9.92 0.92 3.40
N LEU A 182 10.38 -0.20 2.87
CA LEU A 182 10.00 -0.76 1.58
C LEU A 182 9.34 -2.12 1.86
N ASP A 183 8.09 -2.29 1.43
CA ASP A 183 7.29 -3.49 1.68
C ASP A 183 7.26 -3.91 3.16
N GLY A 184 7.23 -2.92 4.07
CA GLY A 184 7.25 -3.13 5.53
C GLY A 184 8.63 -3.35 6.15
N VAL A 185 9.69 -3.50 5.35
CA VAL A 185 11.07 -3.65 5.85
C VAL A 185 11.76 -2.29 5.90
N SER A 186 12.33 -1.93 7.05
CA SER A 186 13.06 -0.66 7.21
C SER A 186 14.27 -0.58 6.27
N ILE A 187 14.37 0.52 5.52
CA ILE A 187 15.50 0.84 4.64
C ILE A 187 16.35 2.00 5.19
N MET A 188 16.16 2.31 6.48
CA MET A 188 16.88 3.35 7.18
C MET A 188 18.29 2.88 7.59
N SER A 189 19.28 3.75 7.39
CA SER A 189 20.59 3.54 7.99
C SER A 189 20.52 3.77 9.50
N ASN A 190 20.96 2.79 10.29
CA ASN A 190 21.05 2.92 11.74
C ASN A 190 22.15 3.93 12.20
N LEU A 191 23.11 4.27 11.33
CA LEU A 191 24.22 5.15 11.68
C LEU A 191 23.91 6.63 11.44
N ILE A 192 23.25 6.95 10.33
CA ILE A 192 23.02 8.34 9.88
C ILE A 192 21.54 8.74 9.85
N THR A 193 20.63 7.79 10.11
CA THR A 193 19.17 7.96 10.13
C THR A 193 18.64 8.59 8.85
N THR A 194 19.14 8.10 7.72
CA THR A 194 18.67 8.44 6.38
C THR A 194 18.48 7.14 5.60
N THR A 195 17.61 7.15 4.60
CA THR A 195 17.48 6.02 3.68
C THR A 195 18.78 5.78 2.88
N THR A 196 19.11 4.52 2.61
CA THR A 196 20.30 4.13 1.83
C THR A 196 19.97 3.60 0.44
N LEU A 197 18.69 3.34 0.17
CA LEU A 197 18.19 2.78 -1.07
C LEU A 197 17.12 3.67 -1.67
N ARG A 198 17.22 3.90 -2.97
CA ARG A 198 16.20 4.61 -3.72
C ARG A 198 15.53 3.69 -4.73
N PRO A 199 14.31 3.21 -4.47
CA PRO A 199 13.59 2.37 -5.42
C PRO A 199 13.20 3.18 -6.66
N SER A 200 13.09 2.50 -7.79
CA SER A 200 12.54 3.11 -9.01
C SER A 200 11.06 3.43 -8.81
N VAL A 201 10.62 4.60 -9.27
CA VAL A 201 9.21 5.01 -9.28
C VAL A 201 8.33 3.98 -9.99
N ASP A 202 8.83 3.33 -11.06
CA ASP A 202 8.04 2.36 -11.81
C ASP A 202 7.80 1.05 -11.06
N ALA A 203 8.65 0.74 -10.07
CA ALA A 203 8.51 -0.44 -9.23
C ALA A 203 7.52 -0.21 -8.07
N ILE A 204 7.18 1.03 -7.76
CA ILE A 204 6.31 1.39 -6.65
C ILE A 204 4.84 1.37 -7.10
N ALA A 205 4.01 0.64 -6.36
CA ALA A 205 2.55 0.69 -6.48
C ALA A 205 2.00 1.89 -5.72
N GLU A 206 2.36 2.06 -4.47
CA GLU A 206 1.81 3.13 -3.63
C GLU A 206 2.83 3.60 -2.60
N VAL A 207 2.69 4.85 -2.17
CA VAL A 207 3.46 5.42 -1.07
C VAL A 207 2.51 5.79 0.04
N GLN A 208 2.67 5.14 1.19
CA GLN A 208 1.88 5.41 2.38
C GLN A 208 2.67 6.30 3.31
N VAL A 209 2.02 7.36 3.76
CA VAL A 209 2.60 8.34 4.67
C VAL A 209 1.71 8.41 5.89
N GLN A 210 2.24 8.01 7.03
CA GLN A 210 1.55 8.08 8.31
C GLN A 210 2.24 9.15 9.15
N THR A 211 1.45 10.05 9.75
CA THR A 211 1.96 11.14 10.56
C THR A 211 1.34 11.12 11.95
N GLY A 212 2.15 11.28 12.99
CA GLY A 212 1.68 11.34 14.37
C GLY A 212 1.39 9.95 14.95
N THR A 213 0.12 9.63 15.19
CA THR A 213 -0.27 8.36 15.84
C THR A 213 -0.43 7.26 14.79
N TYR A 214 0.42 6.25 14.86
CA TYR A 214 0.36 5.03 14.05
C TYR A 214 0.51 3.77 14.91
N PRO A 215 0.11 2.58 14.42
CA PRO A 215 0.13 1.35 15.20
C PRO A 215 1.53 0.98 15.70
N ALA A 216 1.60 0.33 16.87
CA ALA A 216 2.86 -0.04 17.53
C ALA A 216 3.76 -0.98 16.70
N GLN A 217 3.22 -1.59 15.64
CA GLN A 217 3.96 -2.46 14.71
C GLN A 217 5.13 -1.73 14.01
N TYR A 218 5.04 -0.41 13.81
CA TYR A 218 6.08 0.40 13.20
C TYR A 218 7.05 1.00 14.24
N GLY A 219 7.16 0.36 15.40
CA GLY A 219 7.88 0.87 16.57
C GLY A 219 9.30 1.37 16.30
N GLY A 220 9.81 2.19 17.22
CA GLY A 220 11.18 2.73 17.20
C GLY A 220 11.31 4.17 16.71
N TYR A 221 10.25 4.75 16.14
CA TYR A 221 10.22 6.12 15.63
C TYR A 221 8.86 6.75 15.99
N LEU A 222 8.80 8.07 16.15
CA LEU A 222 7.58 8.80 16.58
C LEU A 222 7.09 9.85 15.57
N GLY A 223 7.89 10.14 14.54
CA GLY A 223 7.67 11.22 13.59
C GLY A 223 6.80 10.82 12.40
N VAL A 224 7.39 10.81 11.22
CA VAL A 224 6.76 10.39 9.97
C VAL A 224 7.16 8.96 9.67
N GLN A 225 6.18 8.10 9.39
CA GLN A 225 6.39 6.76 8.86
C GLN A 225 6.05 6.78 7.37
N VAL A 226 7.03 6.47 6.52
CA VAL A 226 6.82 6.33 5.07
C VAL A 226 7.00 4.87 4.70
N ASN A 227 5.96 4.23 4.17
CA ASN A 227 6.06 2.87 3.64
C ASN A 227 5.82 2.90 2.13
N MET A 228 6.83 2.50 1.37
CA MET A 228 6.72 2.33 -0.07
C MET A 228 6.36 0.88 -0.36
N ILE A 229 5.35 0.66 -1.20
CA ILE A 229 4.90 -0.68 -1.56
C ILE A 229 5.25 -0.93 -3.01
N THR A 230 5.87 -2.07 -3.30
CA THR A 230 6.19 -2.46 -4.67
C THR A 230 4.96 -3.03 -5.38
N LYS A 231 4.95 -2.93 -6.72
CA LYS A 231 3.90 -3.52 -7.54
C LYS A 231 3.90 -5.04 -7.37
N SER A 232 2.80 -5.59 -6.87
CA SER A 232 2.52 -7.02 -6.98
C SER A 232 2.29 -7.34 -8.46
N GLY A 233 3.05 -8.26 -9.03
CA GLY A 233 2.87 -8.68 -10.43
C GLY A 233 1.44 -9.12 -10.72
N SER A 234 0.99 -8.93 -11.96
CA SER A 234 -0.31 -9.42 -12.43
C SER A 234 -0.13 -10.56 -13.43
N ASN A 235 -1.22 -11.25 -13.75
CA ASN A 235 -1.19 -12.29 -14.79
C ASN A 235 -1.07 -11.71 -16.21
N ALA A 236 -1.11 -10.38 -16.37
CA ALA A 236 -0.91 -9.73 -17.65
C ALA A 236 0.58 -9.45 -17.90
N PHE A 237 1.03 -9.65 -19.13
CA PHE A 237 2.40 -9.30 -19.50
C PHE A 237 2.60 -7.79 -19.39
N HIS A 238 3.62 -7.38 -18.62
CA HIS A 238 3.95 -5.97 -18.41
C HIS A 238 5.46 -5.75 -18.37
N GLY A 239 5.90 -4.60 -18.87
CA GLY A 239 7.29 -4.17 -18.86
C GLY A 239 7.38 -2.65 -19.00
N ALA A 240 8.48 -2.08 -18.53
CA ALA A 240 8.75 -0.65 -18.64
C ALA A 240 10.14 -0.45 -19.26
N ALA A 241 10.22 0.44 -20.24
CA ALA A 241 11.47 0.95 -20.78
C ALA A 241 11.49 2.46 -20.56
N TYR A 242 12.63 2.99 -20.15
CA TYR A 242 12.80 4.42 -19.93
C TYR A 242 14.13 4.88 -20.53
N GLU A 243 14.10 6.07 -21.13
CA GLU A 243 15.28 6.78 -21.61
C GLU A 243 15.30 8.16 -20.94
N PHE A 244 16.46 8.55 -20.40
CA PHE A 244 16.65 9.88 -19.83
C PHE A 244 17.85 10.53 -20.48
N LEU A 245 17.58 11.59 -21.26
CA LEU A 245 18.60 12.44 -21.81
C LEU A 245 18.69 13.71 -20.96
N ARG A 246 19.76 13.84 -20.18
CA ARG A 246 20.12 15.10 -19.53
C ARG A 246 21.43 15.59 -20.11
N ASN A 247 21.44 16.81 -20.63
CA ASN A 247 22.63 17.39 -21.23
C ASN A 247 22.70 18.91 -21.00
N GLU A 248 23.92 19.43 -20.99
CA GLU A 248 24.19 20.86 -20.83
C GLU A 248 23.51 21.72 -21.92
N LYS A 249 23.11 21.13 -23.06
CA LYS A 249 22.48 21.88 -24.16
C LYS A 249 21.02 22.21 -23.86
N LEU A 250 20.30 21.30 -23.21
CA LEU A 250 18.88 21.40 -22.87
C LEU A 250 18.63 21.98 -21.47
N ASP A 251 19.59 21.85 -20.54
CA ASP A 251 19.44 22.40 -19.19
C ASP A 251 19.41 23.95 -19.20
N ALA A 252 18.51 24.52 -18.40
CA ALA A 252 18.40 25.98 -18.21
C ALA A 252 19.51 26.48 -17.28
N LYS A 253 20.05 27.68 -17.53
CA LYS A 253 21.00 28.32 -16.60
C LYS A 253 20.24 28.75 -15.34
N PRO A 254 20.61 28.29 -14.14
CA PRO A 254 20.04 28.81 -12.90
C PRO A 254 20.26 30.32 -12.80
N PHE A 255 19.25 31.07 -12.35
CA PHE A 255 19.31 32.54 -12.28
C PHE A 255 20.50 33.07 -11.46
N PHE A 256 20.92 32.31 -10.44
CA PHE A 256 22.05 32.66 -9.57
C PHE A 256 23.40 32.05 -9.99
N LEU A 257 23.49 31.42 -11.17
CA LEU A 257 24.75 30.86 -11.64
C LEU A 257 25.68 32.00 -12.09
N ALA A 258 26.88 32.08 -11.50
CA ALA A 258 27.87 33.11 -11.85
C ALA A 258 28.17 33.12 -13.37
N GLN A 259 28.30 34.32 -13.95
CA GLN A 259 28.65 34.47 -15.37
C GLN A 259 29.96 33.73 -15.68
N GLY A 260 29.95 32.93 -16.75
CA GLY A 260 31.10 32.14 -17.20
C GLY A 260 31.14 30.68 -16.75
N ARG A 261 30.26 30.24 -15.85
CA ARG A 261 30.16 28.80 -15.51
C ARG A 261 29.34 28.02 -16.55
N LYS A 262 29.79 26.81 -16.87
CA LYS A 262 29.04 25.87 -17.71
C LYS A 262 27.72 25.51 -17.04
N LYS A 263 26.71 25.23 -17.87
CA LYS A 263 25.44 24.71 -17.39
C LYS A 263 25.68 23.35 -16.71
N PRO A 264 25.04 23.08 -15.57
CA PRO A 264 25.13 21.77 -14.92
C PRO A 264 24.52 20.67 -15.80
#